data_AF-A0A3N5HM24-F1
#
_entry.id   AF-A0A3N5HM24-F1
#
_cell.length_a   1.000
_cell.length_b   1.000
_cell.length_c   1.000
_cell.angle_alpha   90.00
_cell.angle_beta   90.00
_cell.angle_gamma   90.00
#
_symmetry.space_group_name_H-M   'P 1'
#
loop_
_entity.id
_entity.type
_entity.pdbx_description
1 polymer ?
#
loop_
_entity_poly.entity_id
_entity_poly.type
_entity_poly.pdbx_seq_one_letter_code
_entity_poly.pdbx_strand_id
1 'polypeptide(L)'
;MDCQKRYSRGPVLTDGAVIAGDTVNLRSKITSAAKPGAIVLSKPAFSALPAHLRNVSRSIGVVTLANTANSMELFRLSWHELLRWPMLILIEETGERIFLLDQPVISIGRLSDVNGTPTNDIVLRLPDEHLTSQISRWHLELRQQPNSLVVHSLSDKPTHIDGCSMARGNSHAITIGTKIRLSNVITLQFSSLSHSSTSGETTLSTRPLLSPQSL
;
A
#
# COMPACT_ATOMS: atom_id res chain seq x y z
N MET A 1 -5.48 -3.65 -27.46
CA MET A 1 -6.74 -2.98 -27.09
C MET A 1 -6.47 -2.14 -25.85
N ASP A 2 -6.27 -0.84 -26.00
CA ASP A 2 -5.93 0.09 -24.91
C ASP A 2 -7.22 0.60 -24.24
N CYS A 3 -7.58 0.04 -23.09
CA CYS A 3 -8.71 0.54 -22.30
C CYS A 3 -8.22 1.63 -21.34
N GLN A 4 -8.10 2.87 -21.82
CA GLN A 4 -7.82 4.01 -20.96
C GLN A 4 -9.12 4.42 -20.23
N LYS A 5 -9.36 3.88 -19.03
CA LYS A 5 -10.45 4.36 -18.16
C LYS A 5 -10.07 5.71 -17.56
N ARG A 6 -10.96 6.69 -17.67
CA ARG A 6 -10.72 8.09 -17.27
C ARG A 6 -11.83 8.53 -16.33
N TYR A 7 -11.47 8.97 -15.13
CA TYR A 7 -12.40 9.49 -14.13
C TYR A 7 -12.03 10.93 -13.78
N SER A 8 -13.02 11.81 -13.66
CA SER A 8 -12.85 13.20 -13.25
C SER A 8 -14.00 13.59 -12.33
N ARG A 9 -13.71 14.28 -11.23
CA ARG A 9 -14.71 14.81 -10.29
C ARG A 9 -14.43 16.29 -10.07
N GLY A 10 -15.45 17.12 -10.21
CA GLY A 10 -15.35 18.57 -10.05
C GLY A 10 -16.60 19.29 -10.57
N PRO A 11 -16.76 20.58 -10.29
CA PRO A 11 -17.87 21.36 -10.82
C PRO A 11 -17.80 21.39 -12.34
N VAL A 12 -18.94 21.19 -12.98
CA VAL A 12 -19.13 21.31 -14.42
C VAL A 12 -20.41 22.08 -14.68
N LEU A 13 -20.41 22.88 -15.74
CA LEU A 13 -21.61 23.45 -16.31
C LEU A 13 -22.14 22.47 -17.35
N THR A 14 -23.41 22.12 -17.28
CA THR A 14 -24.04 21.23 -18.24
C THR A 14 -25.47 21.66 -18.51
N ASP A 15 -25.88 21.59 -19.78
CA ASP A 15 -27.25 21.75 -20.26
C ASP A 15 -27.88 20.39 -20.65
N GLY A 16 -27.20 19.29 -20.34
CA GLY A 16 -27.61 17.93 -20.72
C GLY A 16 -27.05 17.44 -22.06
N ALA A 17 -26.55 18.35 -22.92
CA ALA A 17 -25.93 18.00 -24.21
C ALA A 17 -24.43 18.32 -24.25
N VAL A 18 -24.02 19.41 -23.60
CA VAL A 18 -22.63 19.89 -23.53
C VAL A 18 -22.18 19.95 -22.08
N ILE A 19 -20.99 19.42 -21.80
CA ILE A 19 -20.33 19.56 -20.50
C ILE A 19 -19.14 20.51 -20.67
N ALA A 20 -19.17 21.63 -19.95
CA ALA A 20 -18.15 22.68 -20.01
C ALA A 20 -17.62 23.03 -18.60
N GLY A 21 -16.47 23.69 -18.56
CA GLY A 21 -15.85 24.20 -17.33
C GLY A 21 -14.44 23.68 -17.08
N ASP A 22 -13.81 24.19 -16.02
CA ASP A 22 -12.41 23.95 -15.69
C ASP A 22 -12.08 22.47 -15.48
N THR A 23 -13.02 21.69 -14.96
CA THR A 23 -12.86 20.23 -14.80
C THR A 23 -12.66 19.52 -16.14
N VAL A 24 -13.37 19.94 -17.19
CA VAL A 24 -13.27 19.36 -18.54
C VAL A 24 -11.94 19.77 -19.19
N ASN A 25 -11.56 21.04 -19.04
CA ASN A 25 -10.30 21.58 -19.52
C ASN A 25 -9.10 20.90 -18.86
N LEU A 26 -9.11 20.77 -17.53
CA LEU A 26 -8.10 20.05 -16.76
C LEU A 26 -8.03 18.58 -17.16
N ARG A 27 -9.17 17.91 -17.36
CA ARG A 27 -9.21 16.53 -17.84
C ARG A 27 -8.55 16.38 -19.21
N SER A 28 -8.79 17.31 -20.13
CA SER A 28 -8.16 17.32 -21.44
C SER A 28 -6.63 17.43 -21.30
N LYS A 29 -6.14 18.38 -20.50
CA LYS A 29 -4.70 18.59 -20.24
C LYS A 29 -4.04 17.37 -19.58
N ILE A 30 -4.67 16.78 -18.57
CA ILE A 30 -4.20 15.55 -17.92
C ILE A 30 -4.13 14.40 -18.92
N THR A 31 -5.12 14.28 -19.80
CA THR A 31 -5.14 13.22 -20.83
C THR A 31 -4.00 13.39 -21.82
N SER A 32 -3.73 14.61 -22.28
CA SER A 32 -2.59 14.90 -23.17
C SER A 32 -1.24 14.63 -22.51
N ALA A 33 -1.13 14.81 -21.19
CA ALA A 33 0.09 14.56 -20.43
C ALA A 33 0.30 13.07 -20.07
N ALA A 34 -0.75 12.25 -20.13
CA ALA A 34 -0.72 10.86 -19.69
C ALA A 34 -0.15 9.93 -20.77
N LYS A 35 0.82 9.10 -20.39
CA LYS A 35 1.26 7.94 -21.19
C LYS A 35 0.30 6.75 -20.96
N PRO A 36 0.20 5.79 -21.91
CA PRO A 36 -0.52 4.54 -21.68
C PRO A 36 -0.07 3.86 -20.38
N GLY A 37 -1.02 3.35 -19.58
CA GLY A 37 -0.77 2.72 -18.28
C GLY A 37 -0.39 3.67 -17.13
N ALA A 38 -0.27 4.98 -17.38
CA ALA A 38 0.03 5.96 -16.34
C ALA A 38 -1.25 6.42 -15.60
N ILE A 39 -1.14 6.58 -14.29
CA ILE A 39 -2.12 7.29 -13.47
C ILE A 39 -1.59 8.70 -13.26
N VAL A 40 -2.26 9.69 -13.84
CA VAL A 40 -1.90 11.11 -13.72
C VAL A 40 -2.93 11.83 -12.85
N LEU A 41 -2.45 12.67 -11.94
CA LEU A 41 -3.19 13.34 -10.89
C LEU A 41 -2.98 14.85 -11.00
N SER A 42 -4.03 15.61 -10.72
CA SER A 42 -3.89 17.06 -10.47
C SER A 42 -3.31 17.31 -9.09
N LYS A 43 -2.76 18.51 -8.84
CA LYS A 43 -2.30 18.92 -7.50
C LYS A 43 -3.35 18.70 -6.39
N PRO A 44 -4.63 19.09 -6.55
CA PRO A 44 -5.65 18.79 -5.53
C PRO A 44 -5.87 17.29 -5.31
N ALA A 45 -5.88 16.48 -6.37
CA ALA A 45 -6.02 15.03 -6.26
C ALA A 45 -4.81 14.40 -5.55
N PHE A 46 -3.59 14.85 -5.88
CA PHE A 46 -2.36 14.45 -5.20
C PHE A 46 -2.38 14.84 -3.72
N SER A 47 -2.80 16.06 -3.38
CA SER A 47 -2.88 16.52 -1.98
C SER A 47 -3.88 15.72 -1.14
N ALA A 48 -4.93 15.18 -1.77
CA ALA A 48 -5.92 14.32 -1.11
C ALA A 48 -5.45 12.87 -0.94
N LEU A 49 -4.30 12.49 -1.50
CA LEU A 49 -3.81 11.11 -1.39
C LEU A 49 -3.25 10.80 0.01
N PRO A 50 -3.45 9.55 0.47
CA PRO A 50 -2.60 8.87 1.44
C PRO A 50 -1.11 9.19 1.34
N ALA A 51 -0.42 9.22 2.48
CA ALA A 51 1.01 9.54 2.53
C ALA A 51 1.84 8.58 1.66
N HIS A 52 1.57 7.28 1.74
CA HIS A 52 2.29 6.28 0.95
C HIS A 52 2.10 6.44 -0.56
N LEU A 53 0.90 6.83 -1.03
CA LEU A 53 0.65 7.11 -2.44
C LEU A 53 1.29 8.44 -2.90
N ARG A 54 1.39 9.43 -2.01
CA ARG A 54 2.12 10.68 -2.30
C ARG A 54 3.62 10.42 -2.47
N ASN A 55 4.21 9.56 -1.64
CA ASN A 55 5.63 9.23 -1.67
C ASN A 55 6.10 8.58 -2.99
N VAL A 56 5.25 7.74 -3.59
CA VAL A 56 5.51 7.12 -4.91
C VAL A 56 5.00 7.96 -6.09
N SER A 57 4.50 9.16 -5.83
CA SER A 57 4.11 10.08 -6.90
C SER A 57 5.30 10.98 -7.28
N ARG A 58 5.34 11.38 -8.55
CA ARG A 58 6.37 12.28 -9.08
C ARG A 58 5.73 13.43 -9.83
N SER A 59 6.19 14.65 -9.59
CA SER A 59 5.78 15.80 -10.42
C SER A 59 6.20 15.56 -11.86
N ILE A 60 5.30 15.82 -12.81
CA ILE A 60 5.55 15.69 -14.24
C ILE A 60 5.44 17.03 -14.98
N GLY A 61 5.36 18.12 -14.23
CA GLY A 61 5.31 19.49 -14.76
C GLY A 61 3.99 20.20 -14.49
N VAL A 62 3.88 21.40 -15.07
CA VAL A 62 2.75 22.31 -14.86
C VAL A 62 1.99 22.47 -16.17
N VAL A 63 0.65 22.44 -16.11
CA VAL A 63 -0.23 22.73 -17.24
C VAL A 63 -0.99 24.02 -17.01
N THR A 64 -1.10 24.86 -18.04
CA THR A 64 -1.95 26.05 -18.03
C THR A 64 -3.36 25.66 -18.48
N LEU A 65 -4.35 26.02 -17.69
CA LEU A 65 -5.75 25.81 -18.04
C LEU A 65 -6.19 26.89 -19.04
N ALA A 66 -6.82 26.47 -20.14
CA ALA A 66 -7.33 27.42 -21.14
C ALA A 66 -8.25 28.47 -20.50
N ASN A 67 -8.16 29.72 -20.97
CA ASN A 67 -8.99 30.85 -20.56
C ASN A 67 -8.84 31.27 -19.08
N THR A 68 -7.79 30.83 -18.39
CA THR A 68 -7.41 31.32 -17.05
C THR A 68 -5.90 31.51 -16.97
N ALA A 69 -5.42 32.45 -16.14
CA ALA A 69 -3.99 32.56 -15.80
C ALA A 69 -3.52 31.44 -14.85
N ASN A 70 -4.40 30.50 -14.52
CA ASN A 70 -4.16 29.49 -13.50
C ASN A 70 -3.35 28.33 -14.09
N SER A 71 -2.18 28.13 -13.52
CA SER A 71 -1.31 27.01 -13.80
C SER A 71 -1.49 25.93 -12.72
N MET A 72 -1.44 24.66 -13.12
CA MET A 72 -1.65 23.54 -12.22
C MET A 72 -0.56 22.49 -12.39
N GLU A 73 0.10 22.15 -11.29
CA GLU A 73 1.06 21.05 -11.26
C GLU A 73 0.35 19.71 -11.39
N LEU A 74 0.94 18.83 -12.20
CA LEU A 74 0.49 17.46 -12.41
C LEU A 74 1.49 16.48 -11.79
N PHE A 75 0.96 15.36 -11.30
CA PHE A 75 1.72 14.29 -10.69
C PHE A 75 1.43 12.98 -11.42
N ARG A 76 2.43 12.12 -11.56
CA ARG A 76 2.24 10.74 -11.99
C ARG A 76 2.40 9.81 -10.79
N LEU A 77 1.42 8.95 -10.56
CA LEU A 77 1.49 7.90 -9.54
C LEU A 77 2.23 6.68 -10.13
N SER A 78 3.41 6.37 -9.60
CA SER A 78 4.16 5.16 -9.94
C SER A 78 3.56 3.94 -9.22
N TRP A 79 2.38 3.49 -9.64
CA TRP A 79 1.68 2.39 -8.97
C TRP A 79 2.44 1.06 -8.98
N HIS A 80 3.34 0.83 -9.93
CA HIS A 80 4.25 -0.32 -9.90
C HIS A 80 5.25 -0.27 -8.73
N GLU A 81 5.62 0.92 -8.25
CA GLU A 81 6.47 1.06 -7.06
C GLU A 81 5.71 0.69 -5.78
N LEU A 82 4.37 0.77 -5.77
CA LEU A 82 3.55 0.30 -4.65
C LEU A 82 3.64 -1.22 -4.46
N LEU A 83 3.92 -1.96 -5.53
CA LEU A 83 4.19 -3.40 -5.42
C LEU A 83 5.49 -3.70 -4.65
N ARG A 84 6.33 -2.68 -4.42
CA ARG A 84 7.56 -2.74 -3.61
C ARG A 84 7.38 -2.24 -2.18
N TRP A 85 6.20 -1.74 -1.84
CA TRP A 85 5.88 -1.28 -0.48
C TRP A 85 5.18 -2.39 0.32
N PRO A 86 5.56 -2.62 1.58
CA PRO A 86 4.80 -3.51 2.46
C PRO A 86 3.41 -2.94 2.71
N MET A 87 2.36 -3.67 2.35
CA MET A 87 0.97 -3.28 2.56
C MET A 87 0.18 -4.31 3.36
N LEU A 88 0.76 -5.49 3.57
CA LEU A 88 0.13 -6.61 4.22
C LEU A 88 1.10 -7.25 5.22
N ILE A 89 0.57 -7.63 6.39
CA ILE A 89 1.21 -8.55 7.32
C ILE A 89 0.53 -9.91 7.19
N LEU A 90 1.33 -10.95 6.95
CA LEU A 90 0.93 -12.34 7.15
C LEU A 90 1.40 -12.79 8.53
N ILE A 91 0.48 -13.27 9.36
CA ILE A 91 0.82 -13.97 10.60
C ILE A 91 1.06 -15.44 10.25
N GLU A 92 2.30 -15.92 10.33
CA GLU A 92 2.65 -17.26 9.83
C GLU A 92 1.93 -18.37 10.62
N GLU A 93 1.74 -18.18 11.93
CA GLU A 93 1.16 -19.19 12.82
C GLU A 93 -0.34 -19.38 12.62
N THR A 94 -1.06 -18.36 12.15
CA THR A 94 -2.51 -18.41 11.93
C THR A 94 -2.89 -18.37 10.45
N GLY A 95 -1.97 -17.98 9.57
CA GLY A 95 -2.24 -17.67 8.17
C GLY A 95 -3.04 -16.38 7.97
N GLU A 96 -3.32 -15.62 9.04
CA GLU A 96 -4.10 -14.39 8.98
C GLU A 96 -3.38 -13.31 8.19
N ARG A 97 -4.13 -12.57 7.38
CA ARG A 97 -3.62 -11.51 6.52
C ARG A 97 -4.25 -10.18 6.91
N ILE A 98 -3.42 -9.24 7.35
CA ILE A 98 -3.85 -7.94 7.87
C ILE A 98 -3.31 -6.84 6.97
N PHE A 99 -4.20 -5.99 6.46
CA PHE A 99 -3.80 -4.80 5.72
C PHE A 99 -3.26 -3.74 6.67
N LEU A 100 -2.13 -3.14 6.31
CA LEU A 100 -1.60 -2.00 7.04
C LEU A 100 -2.51 -0.79 6.83
N LEU A 101 -2.93 -0.18 7.93
CA LEU A 101 -3.71 1.06 7.89
C LEU A 101 -2.86 2.20 7.32
N ASP A 102 -3.49 3.13 6.60
CA ASP A 102 -2.81 4.36 6.15
C ASP A 102 -2.72 5.38 7.29
N GLN A 103 -1.89 5.06 8.28
CA GLN A 103 -1.62 5.91 9.43
C GLN A 103 -0.11 6.14 9.57
N PRO A 104 0.32 7.31 10.06
CA PRO A 104 1.74 7.62 10.22
C PRO A 104 2.45 6.68 11.19
N VAL A 105 1.72 6.18 12.20
CA VAL A 105 2.17 5.19 13.17
C VAL A 105 1.08 4.14 13.32
N ILE A 106 1.47 2.87 13.34
CA ILE A 106 0.59 1.72 13.57
C ILE A 106 1.14 0.96 14.77
N SER A 107 0.39 0.90 15.85
CA SER A 107 0.74 0.21 17.09
C SER A 107 0.33 -1.26 17.05
N ILE A 108 1.25 -2.14 17.48
CA ILE A 108 1.06 -3.60 17.42
C ILE A 108 1.41 -4.23 18.77
N GLY A 109 0.52 -5.07 19.28
CA GLY A 109 0.71 -5.78 20.55
C GLY A 109 -0.48 -6.66 20.90
N ARG A 110 -0.48 -7.25 22.11
CA ARG A 110 -1.60 -8.13 22.53
C ARG A 110 -2.78 -7.38 23.15
N LEU A 111 -2.62 -6.11 23.50
CA LEU A 111 -3.65 -5.36 24.23
C LEU A 111 -4.70 -4.85 23.24
N SER A 112 -5.95 -5.30 23.38
CA SER A 112 -7.06 -4.84 22.55
C SER A 112 -7.56 -3.48 22.99
N ASP A 113 -7.86 -3.35 24.28
CA ASP A 113 -8.50 -2.19 24.85
C ASP A 113 -8.12 -2.02 26.32
N VAL A 114 -8.28 -0.79 26.81
CA VAL A 114 -8.25 -0.46 28.24
C VAL A 114 -9.50 0.34 28.51
N ASN A 115 -10.35 -0.15 29.40
CA ASN A 115 -11.62 0.48 29.78
C ASN A 115 -12.49 0.79 28.53
N GLY A 116 -12.53 -0.12 27.56
CA GLY A 116 -13.32 0.04 26.33
C GLY A 116 -12.71 0.95 25.27
N THR A 117 -11.53 1.53 25.50
CA THR A 117 -10.81 2.32 24.48
C THR A 117 -9.83 1.42 23.72
N PRO A 118 -9.92 1.33 22.37
CA PRO A 118 -8.95 0.58 21.57
C PRO A 118 -7.52 1.09 21.80
N THR A 119 -6.56 0.19 22.03
CA THR A 119 -5.18 0.58 22.34
C THR A 119 -4.15 0.28 21.27
N ASN A 120 -4.23 -0.87 20.61
CA ASN A 120 -3.36 -1.17 19.47
C ASN A 120 -4.20 -1.14 18.19
N ASP A 121 -3.59 -0.64 17.11
CA ASP A 121 -4.17 -0.68 15.78
C ASP A 121 -4.24 -2.12 15.25
N ILE A 122 -3.23 -2.94 15.58
CA ILE A 122 -3.19 -4.37 15.27
C ILE A 122 -3.02 -5.17 16.56
N VAL A 123 -4.05 -5.92 16.91
CA VAL A 123 -4.07 -6.77 18.11
C VAL A 123 -3.69 -8.20 17.73
N LEU A 124 -2.57 -8.67 18.26
CA LEU A 124 -2.08 -10.02 18.00
C LEU A 124 -2.73 -11.03 18.93
N ARG A 125 -3.24 -12.12 18.34
CA ARG A 125 -3.85 -13.26 19.05
C ARG A 125 -3.38 -14.56 18.43
N LEU A 126 -3.05 -15.53 19.28
CA LEU A 126 -2.76 -16.91 18.90
C LEU A 126 -3.88 -17.82 19.44
N PRO A 127 -4.10 -19.01 18.86
CA PRO A 127 -5.05 -19.98 19.37
C PRO A 127 -4.80 -20.38 20.83
N ASP A 128 -3.53 -20.40 21.26
CA ASP A 128 -3.15 -20.57 22.66
C ASP A 128 -3.00 -19.21 23.36
N GLU A 129 -3.85 -18.96 24.35
CA GLU A 129 -3.83 -17.74 25.16
C GLU A 129 -2.53 -17.60 25.97
N HIS A 130 -1.90 -18.70 26.36
CA HIS A 130 -0.61 -18.66 27.07
C HIS A 130 0.47 -18.10 26.15
N LEU A 131 0.53 -18.53 24.88
CA LEU A 131 1.44 -17.96 23.89
C LEU A 131 1.12 -16.48 23.63
N THR A 132 -0.17 -16.12 23.52
CA THR A 132 -0.58 -14.72 23.36
C THR A 132 -0.09 -13.84 24.52
N SER A 133 -0.14 -14.34 25.76
CA SER A 133 0.33 -13.62 26.95
C SER A 133 1.85 -13.33 26.92
N GLN A 134 2.61 -14.15 26.19
CA GLN A 134 4.04 -13.93 25.99
C GLN A 134 4.33 -12.74 25.09
N ILE A 135 3.37 -12.24 24.31
CA ILE A 135 3.53 -11.01 23.54
C ILE A 135 3.37 -9.80 24.50
N SER A 136 4.13 -8.73 24.30
CA SER A 136 3.96 -7.48 25.06
C SER A 136 2.64 -6.79 24.76
N ARG A 137 2.11 -6.07 25.76
CA ARG A 137 0.86 -5.28 25.62
C ARG A 137 0.94 -4.30 24.45
N TRP A 138 2.08 -3.60 24.37
CA TRP A 138 2.56 -2.89 23.19
C TRP A 138 3.92 -3.49 22.84
N HIS A 139 4.05 -4.06 21.64
CA HIS A 139 5.27 -4.77 21.26
C HIS A 139 6.14 -3.91 20.34
N LEU A 140 5.52 -3.32 19.34
CA LEU A 140 6.21 -2.55 18.32
C LEU A 140 5.28 -1.51 17.70
N GLU A 141 5.90 -0.54 17.05
CA GLU A 141 5.23 0.41 16.18
C GLU A 141 5.78 0.27 14.77
N LEU A 142 4.92 0.40 13.77
CA LEU A 142 5.31 0.65 12.40
C LEU A 142 5.16 2.14 12.13
N ARG A 143 6.22 2.78 11.67
CA ARG A 143 6.27 4.22 11.41
C ARG A 143 6.49 4.46 9.92
N GLN A 144 5.55 5.15 9.30
CA GLN A 144 5.67 5.57 7.90
C GLN A 144 6.68 6.73 7.82
N GLN A 145 7.74 6.54 7.06
CA GLN A 145 8.68 7.59 6.67
C GLN A 145 8.53 7.89 5.17
N PRO A 146 9.03 9.03 4.66
CA PRO A 146 8.82 9.43 3.27
C PRO A 146 9.18 8.35 2.23
N ASN A 147 10.15 7.48 2.50
CA ASN A 147 10.57 6.43 1.55
C ASN A 147 10.80 5.05 2.19
N SER A 148 10.42 4.87 3.46
CA SER A 148 10.56 3.60 4.16
C SER A 148 9.43 3.35 5.15
N LEU A 149 9.13 2.08 5.38
CA LEU A 149 8.40 1.65 6.56
C LEU A 149 9.43 1.24 7.61
N VAL A 150 9.33 1.77 8.82
CA VAL A 150 10.30 1.48 9.89
C VAL A 150 9.57 0.81 11.04
N VAL A 151 10.07 -0.32 11.51
CA VAL A 151 9.62 -0.88 12.80
C VAL A 151 10.42 -0.26 13.92
N HIS A 152 9.74 0.08 15.01
CA HIS A 152 10.33 0.56 16.25
C HIS A 152 9.94 -0.39 17.40
N SER A 153 10.94 -0.91 18.13
CA SER A 153 10.68 -1.83 19.23
C SER A 153 10.23 -1.09 20.49
N LEU A 154 9.06 -1.46 21.02
CA LEU A 154 8.57 -0.95 22.32
C LEU A 154 8.77 -1.95 23.46
N SER A 155 9.11 -3.19 23.12
CA SER A 155 9.12 -4.35 24.02
C SER A 155 10.51 -4.63 24.57
N ASP A 156 10.59 -4.99 25.85
CA ASP A 156 11.78 -5.63 26.43
C ASP A 156 11.84 -7.14 26.15
N LYS A 157 10.77 -7.71 25.58
CA LYS A 157 10.73 -9.13 25.22
C LYS A 157 11.48 -9.37 23.91
N PRO A 158 12.00 -10.61 23.68
CA PRO A 158 12.78 -10.92 22.49
C PRO A 158 12.04 -10.55 21.21
N THR A 159 12.68 -9.75 20.36
CA THR A 159 12.19 -9.36 19.04
C THR A 159 13.31 -9.64 18.04
N HIS A 160 13.02 -10.41 16.99
CA HIS A 160 14.00 -10.72 15.96
C HIS A 160 13.48 -10.22 14.60
N ILE A 161 14.34 -9.58 13.82
CA ILE A 161 14.07 -9.17 12.45
C ILE A 161 15.02 -9.94 11.54
N ASP A 162 14.46 -10.74 10.63
CA ASP A 162 15.21 -11.59 9.70
C ASP A 162 16.28 -12.45 10.42
N GLY A 163 15.94 -12.89 11.65
CA GLY A 163 16.81 -13.68 12.52
C GLY A 163 17.74 -12.87 13.45
N CYS A 164 17.89 -11.57 13.23
CA CYS A 164 18.73 -10.71 14.07
C CYS A 164 17.95 -10.12 15.24
N SER A 165 18.50 -10.18 16.45
CA SER A 165 17.87 -9.59 17.64
C SER A 165 17.79 -8.06 17.56
N MET A 166 16.65 -7.50 17.93
CA MET A 166 16.39 -6.06 18.00
C MET A 166 16.09 -5.65 19.45
N ALA A 167 16.91 -4.75 19.99
CA ALA A 167 16.70 -4.19 21.33
C ALA A 167 15.52 -3.20 21.37
N ARG A 168 14.96 -2.99 22.57
CA ARG A 168 13.95 -1.96 22.82
C ARG A 168 14.48 -0.57 22.43
N GLY A 169 13.61 0.26 21.86
CA GLY A 169 13.95 1.62 21.42
C GLY A 169 14.72 1.68 20.11
N ASN A 170 15.17 0.55 19.57
CA ASN A 170 15.80 0.51 18.25
C ASN A 170 14.75 0.51 17.15
N SER A 171 15.19 1.00 15.99
CA SER A 171 14.39 1.08 14.77
C SER A 171 15.09 0.33 13.64
N HIS A 172 14.31 -0.30 12.78
CA HIS A 172 14.81 -1.03 11.61
C HIS A 172 13.91 -0.81 10.39
N ALA A 173 14.49 -0.65 9.21
CA ALA A 173 13.73 -0.50 7.98
C ALA A 173 13.14 -1.85 7.54
N ILE A 174 11.86 -1.86 7.18
CA ILE A 174 11.14 -3.05 6.70
C ILE A 174 11.04 -2.97 5.19
N THR A 175 11.23 -4.12 4.55
CA THR A 175 10.96 -4.31 3.12
C THR A 175 10.00 -5.48 2.93
N ILE A 176 9.58 -5.72 1.69
CA ILE A 176 8.81 -6.94 1.38
C ILE A 176 9.67 -8.16 1.65
N GLY A 177 9.08 -9.16 2.28
CA GLY A 177 9.73 -10.41 2.68
C GLY A 177 10.32 -10.37 4.07
N THR A 178 10.54 -9.18 4.66
CA THR A 178 11.03 -9.05 6.04
C THR A 178 10.12 -9.83 6.99
N LYS A 179 10.74 -10.61 7.88
CA LYS A 179 10.07 -11.38 8.93
C LYS A 179 10.43 -10.83 10.29
N ILE A 180 9.42 -10.56 11.11
CA ILE A 180 9.60 -10.12 12.49
C ILE A 180 9.02 -11.17 13.42
N ARG A 181 9.88 -11.80 14.23
CA ARG A 181 9.49 -12.80 15.23
C ARG A 181 9.41 -12.16 16.61
N LEU A 182 8.24 -12.24 17.25
CA LEU A 182 7.96 -11.62 18.55
C LEU A 182 7.87 -12.69 19.64
N SER A 183 8.63 -12.50 20.71
CA SER A 183 8.72 -13.40 21.87
C SER A 183 8.91 -14.88 21.52
N ASN A 184 9.45 -15.16 20.32
CA ASN A 184 9.59 -16.49 19.73
C ASN A 184 8.28 -17.27 19.51
N VAL A 185 7.11 -16.63 19.64
CA VAL A 185 5.79 -17.29 19.56
C VAL A 185 4.96 -16.88 18.35
N ILE A 186 5.23 -15.73 17.74
CA ILE A 186 4.51 -15.24 16.57
C ILE A 186 5.47 -14.60 15.56
N THR A 187 5.18 -14.77 14.27
CA THR A 187 6.00 -14.31 13.16
C THR A 187 5.15 -13.50 12.20
N LEU A 188 5.56 -12.24 12.01
CA LEU A 188 4.92 -11.28 11.11
C LEU A 188 5.76 -11.21 9.83
N GLN A 189 5.21 -11.65 8.70
CA GLN A 189 5.84 -11.52 7.39
C GLN A 189 5.22 -10.37 6.60
N PHE A 190 6.06 -9.45 6.15
CA PHE A 190 5.64 -8.28 5.39
C PHE A 190 5.57 -8.58 3.90
N SER A 191 4.47 -8.20 3.25
CA SER A 191 4.25 -8.47 1.82
C SER A 191 3.50 -7.33 1.12
N SER A 192 3.53 -7.34 -0.22
CA SER A 192 2.71 -6.46 -1.04
C SER A 192 1.46 -7.18 -1.57
N LEU A 193 0.54 -6.39 -2.13
CA LEU A 193 -0.74 -6.88 -2.69
C LEU A 193 -0.59 -7.95 -3.78
N SER A 194 0.57 -8.02 -4.46
CA SER A 194 0.84 -8.96 -5.55
C SER A 194 1.56 -10.23 -5.09
N HIS A 195 1.99 -10.33 -3.83
CA HIS A 195 2.71 -11.50 -3.34
C HIS A 195 1.71 -12.59 -2.88
N SER A 196 0.88 -13.08 -3.79
CA SER A 196 0.32 -14.42 -3.66
C SER A 196 1.47 -15.41 -3.87
N SER A 197 1.88 -16.09 -2.81
CA SER A 197 2.81 -17.22 -2.86
C SER A 197 2.44 -18.19 -3.99
N THR A 198 3.23 -18.20 -5.05
CA THR A 198 3.27 -19.35 -5.97
C THR A 198 4.24 -20.35 -5.34
N SER A 199 3.73 -21.18 -4.46
CA SER A 199 4.27 -22.52 -4.24
C SER A 199 3.41 -23.46 -5.05
N GLY A 200 3.95 -23.94 -6.17
CA GLY A 200 3.21 -24.75 -7.13
C GLY A 200 3.78 -24.59 -8.52
N GLU A 201 4.97 -25.16 -8.72
CA GLU A 201 5.53 -25.50 -10.02
C GLU A 201 4.45 -26.20 -10.87
N THR A 202 3.79 -25.45 -11.74
CA THR A 202 2.95 -26.03 -12.79
C THR A 202 3.77 -25.95 -14.07
N THR A 203 4.48 -27.04 -14.35
CA THR A 203 5.05 -27.30 -15.66
C THR A 203 3.90 -27.26 -16.67
N LEU A 204 3.80 -26.16 -17.43
CA LEU A 204 2.90 -26.08 -18.58
C LEU A 204 3.43 -27.05 -19.64
N SER A 205 2.88 -28.27 -19.62
CA SER A 205 3.05 -29.25 -20.68
C SER A 205 2.40 -28.68 -21.95
N THR A 206 3.26 -28.28 -22.89
CA THR A 206 2.90 -27.83 -24.23
C THR A 206 2.17 -28.95 -24.97
N ARG A 207 0.86 -28.78 -25.20
CA ARG A 207 0.09 -29.65 -26.10
C ARG A 207 0.13 -29.03 -27.51
N PRO A 208 0.56 -29.76 -28.56
CA PRO A 208 0.66 -29.19 -29.90
C PRO A 208 -0.73 -28.97 -30.54
N LEU A 209 -0.86 -27.85 -31.26
CA LEU A 209 -2.00 -27.49 -32.09
C LEU A 209 -2.21 -28.54 -33.20
N LEU A 210 -3.41 -29.11 -33.27
CA LEU A 210 -3.90 -29.79 -34.48
C LEU A 210 -4.35 -28.73 -35.49
N SER A 211 -3.81 -28.81 -36.70
CA SER A 211 -4.16 -27.97 -37.85
C SER A 211 -5.59 -28.24 -38.34
N PRO A 212 -6.31 -27.24 -38.86
CA PRO A 212 -7.63 -27.43 -39.44
C PRO A 212 -7.53 -28.08 -40.83
N GLN A 213 -8.28 -29.18 -41.06
CA GLN A 213 -8.50 -29.71 -42.40
C GLN A 213 -9.57 -28.89 -43.12
N SER A 214 -9.26 -28.55 -44.37
CA SER A 214 -10.10 -27.88 -45.34
C SER A 214 -11.27 -28.78 -45.80
N LEU A 215 -12.42 -28.15 -46.05
CA LEU A 215 -13.44 -28.60 -46.99
C LEU A 215 -13.63 -27.51 -48.03
#